data_AF-A0A959QQB4-F1
#
_entry.id   AF-A0A959QQB4-F1
#
_cell.length_a   1.000
_cell.length_b   1.000
_cell.length_c   1.000
_cell.angle_alpha   90.00
_cell.angle_beta   90.00
_cell.angle_gamma   90.00
#
_symmetry.space_group_name_H-M   'P 1'
#
loop_
_entity.id
_entity.type
_entity.pdbx_description
1 polymer ?
#
loop_
_entity_poly.entity_id
_entity_poly.type
_entity_poly.pdbx_seq_one_letter_code
_entity_poly.pdbx_strand_id
1 'polypeptide(L)'
;MNISRLLAGFVIICVIAVSCQHDPYVVPVQDRTGVPGLCFDRDILPIFISECAKSGCHDAAGHAEGYVLDSYENIVKKGIAPGNAIGSKIYKSIVGLTEERMPQDAPALSTEKTDLIKKWINAGALKDSSCTSPCDSNNFTYAAAIEPLMQKYCTGCHSGTTPQG
;
A
#
# COMPACT_ATOMS: atom_id res chain seq x y z
N MET A 1 6.81 27.04 63.89
CA MET A 1 7.19 26.95 62.46
C MET A 1 6.64 25.62 61.94
N ASN A 2 5.57 25.67 61.13
CA ASN A 2 4.64 24.55 60.91
C ASN A 2 5.21 23.46 59.97
N ILE A 3 5.78 22.42 60.60
CA ILE A 3 6.29 21.19 59.99
C ILE A 3 5.27 20.47 59.09
N SER A 4 3.97 20.60 59.36
CA SER A 4 2.89 19.99 58.56
C SER A 4 2.74 20.60 57.16
N ARG A 5 3.25 21.82 56.91
CA ARG A 5 3.22 22.44 55.57
C ARG A 5 4.37 21.98 54.66
N LEU A 6 5.47 21.48 55.24
CA LEU A 6 6.62 20.95 54.50
C LEU A 6 6.38 19.52 54.01
N LEU A 7 5.67 18.69 54.80
CA LEU A 7 5.32 17.32 54.42
C LEU A 7 4.32 17.26 53.25
N ALA A 8 3.33 18.15 53.22
CA ALA A 8 2.38 18.22 52.11
C ALA A 8 3.03 18.65 50.78
N GLY A 9 4.03 19.53 50.82
CA GLY A 9 4.78 19.95 49.63
C GLY A 9 5.65 18.85 49.03
N PHE A 10 6.23 17.98 49.87
CA PHE A 10 7.10 16.89 49.40
C PHE A 10 6.30 15.74 48.75
N VAL A 11 5.12 15.42 49.29
CA VAL A 11 4.24 14.37 48.71
C VAL A 11 3.69 14.81 47.35
N ILE A 12 3.37 16.10 47.16
CA ILE A 12 2.85 16.62 45.89
C ILE A 12 3.91 16.61 44.79
N ILE A 13 5.19 16.86 45.12
CA ILE A 13 6.30 16.82 44.16
C ILE A 13 6.63 15.38 43.68
N CYS A 14 6.42 14.36 44.51
CA CYS A 14 6.65 12.97 44.10
C CYS A 14 5.56 12.42 43.17
N VAL A 15 4.32 12.91 43.23
CA VAL A 15 3.22 12.39 42.39
C VAL A 15 3.34 12.83 40.92
N ILE A 16 3.96 13.99 40.66
CA ILE A 16 4.12 14.53 39.29
C ILE A 16 5.21 13.79 38.49
N ALA A 17 6.16 13.13 39.16
CA ALA A 17 7.27 12.44 38.51
C ALA A 17 6.93 11.00 38.06
N VAL A 18 5.77 10.46 38.46
CA VAL A 18 5.40 9.05 38.21
C VAL A 18 4.23 8.90 37.23
N SER A 19 3.63 10.00 36.76
CA SER A 19 2.38 9.93 35.99
C SER A 19 2.53 9.98 34.46
N CYS A 20 3.75 9.91 33.94
CA CYS A 20 3.99 9.72 32.51
C CYS A 20 4.47 8.29 32.24
N GLN A 21 3.63 7.29 32.54
CA GLN A 21 3.76 6.00 31.87
C GLN A 21 3.35 6.26 30.41
N HIS A 22 4.33 6.40 29.52
CA HIS A 22 4.06 6.30 28.08
C HIS A 22 3.50 4.89 27.88
N ASP A 23 2.24 4.79 27.45
CA ASP A 23 1.74 3.54 26.90
C ASP A 23 2.72 3.12 25.81
N PRO A 24 3.22 1.88 25.81
CA PRO A 24 4.05 1.42 24.71
C PRO A 24 3.26 1.64 23.44
N TYR A 25 3.82 2.42 22.52
CA TYR A 25 3.30 2.52 21.16
C TYR A 25 3.24 1.10 20.61
N VAL A 26 2.05 0.51 20.64
CA VAL A 26 1.76 -0.75 19.98
C VAL A 26 1.89 -0.45 18.49
N VAL A 27 3.07 -0.74 17.95
CA VAL A 27 3.25 -0.87 16.50
C VAL A 27 2.13 -1.80 16.02
N PRO A 28 1.25 -1.35 15.10
CA PRO A 28 0.25 -2.23 14.53
C PRO A 28 0.99 -3.41 13.90
N VAL A 29 0.47 -4.62 14.15
CA VAL A 29 0.86 -5.94 13.61
C VAL A 29 2.01 -5.84 12.61
N GLN A 30 3.20 -6.29 13.05
CA GLN A 30 4.45 -6.25 12.30
C GLN A 30 4.23 -6.39 10.79
N ASP A 31 4.41 -5.27 10.10
CA ASP A 31 4.57 -5.23 8.66
C ASP A 31 5.72 -6.16 8.28
N ARG A 32 5.36 -7.32 7.71
CA ARG A 32 6.33 -8.34 7.33
C ARG A 32 7.07 -7.97 6.05
N THR A 33 6.61 -6.96 5.32
CA THR A 33 7.24 -6.47 4.09
C THR A 33 8.44 -5.56 4.37
N GLY A 34 8.62 -5.09 5.61
CA GLY A 34 9.68 -4.12 5.93
C GLY A 34 9.46 -2.75 5.28
N VAL A 35 8.27 -2.52 4.73
CA VAL A 35 7.77 -1.24 4.23
C VAL A 35 6.44 -0.96 4.95
N PRO A 36 6.45 -0.15 6.03
CA PRO A 36 5.29 0.01 6.89
C PRO A 36 4.03 0.35 6.09
N GLY A 37 3.06 -0.55 6.14
CA GLY A 37 1.74 -0.34 5.56
C GLY A 37 1.57 -0.72 4.10
N LEU A 38 2.54 -1.35 3.42
CA LEU A 38 2.35 -1.86 2.05
C LEU A 38 1.64 -3.22 2.06
N CYS A 39 0.48 -3.32 1.40
CA CYS A 39 -0.34 -4.53 1.32
C CYS A 39 -0.46 -5.00 -0.13
N PHE A 40 -0.21 -6.30 -0.37
CA PHE A 40 -0.33 -6.85 -1.72
C PHE A 40 -1.75 -6.70 -2.30
N ASP A 41 -2.78 -7.20 -1.60
CA ASP A 41 -4.16 -7.23 -2.11
C ASP A 41 -4.74 -5.83 -2.34
N ARG A 42 -4.32 -4.84 -1.53
CA ARG A 42 -4.82 -3.46 -1.61
C ARG A 42 -4.02 -2.58 -2.55
N ASP A 43 -2.69 -2.68 -2.54
CA ASP A 43 -1.83 -1.69 -3.18
C ASP A 43 -1.18 -2.21 -4.47
N ILE A 44 -0.96 -3.54 -4.58
CA ILE A 44 -0.19 -4.14 -5.68
C ILE A 44 -1.09 -4.89 -6.65
N LEU A 45 -1.95 -5.78 -6.16
CA LEU A 45 -2.84 -6.58 -7.00
C LEU A 45 -3.72 -5.71 -7.91
N PRO A 46 -4.31 -4.58 -7.46
CA PRO A 46 -5.12 -3.75 -8.34
C PRO A 46 -4.33 -3.15 -9.51
N ILE A 47 -3.02 -2.91 -9.34
CA ILE A 47 -2.16 -2.44 -10.43
C ILE A 47 -2.01 -3.55 -11.49
N PHE A 48 -1.71 -4.78 -11.06
CA PHE A 48 -1.62 -5.92 -11.99
C PHE A 48 -2.93 -6.20 -12.72
N ILE A 49 -4.07 -6.13 -12.02
CA ILE A 49 -5.39 -6.33 -12.61
C ILE A 49 -5.71 -5.24 -13.64
N SER A 50 -5.50 -3.97 -13.27
CA SER A 50 -5.88 -2.84 -14.14
C SER A 50 -4.94 -2.61 -15.31
N GLU A 51 -3.65 -2.91 -15.16
CA GLU A 51 -2.64 -2.59 -16.17
C GLU A 51 -2.17 -3.80 -16.98
N CYS A 52 -2.23 -5.01 -16.42
CA CYS A 52 -1.59 -6.21 -17.00
C CYS A 52 -2.60 -7.31 -17.36
N ALA A 53 -3.46 -7.72 -16.42
CA ALA A 53 -4.41 -8.83 -16.58
C ALA A 53 -5.63 -8.46 -17.44
N LYS A 54 -5.37 -7.85 -18.60
CA LYS A 54 -6.37 -7.49 -19.60
C LYS A 54 -6.63 -8.69 -20.50
N SER A 55 -7.85 -8.77 -21.00
CA SER A 55 -8.29 -9.89 -21.84
C SER A 55 -7.41 -10.02 -23.09
N GLY A 56 -6.85 -11.21 -23.29
CA GLY A 56 -5.95 -11.49 -24.41
C GLY A 56 -4.50 -11.04 -24.19
N CYS A 57 -4.17 -10.43 -23.05
CA CYS A 57 -2.82 -10.06 -22.68
C CYS A 57 -2.26 -10.95 -21.57
N HIS A 58 -2.71 -10.79 -20.32
CA HIS A 58 -2.18 -11.56 -19.17
C HIS A 58 -3.28 -11.98 -18.18
N ASP A 59 -4.49 -12.18 -18.68
CA ASP A 59 -5.61 -12.72 -17.90
C ASP A 59 -5.59 -14.25 -17.88
N ALA A 60 -6.51 -14.87 -17.13
CA ALA A 60 -6.59 -16.31 -17.02
C ALA A 60 -6.95 -17.03 -18.34
N ALA A 61 -7.67 -16.35 -19.23
CA ALA A 61 -8.17 -16.94 -20.49
C ALA A 61 -7.22 -16.77 -21.67
N GLY A 62 -6.53 -15.64 -21.76
CA GLY A 62 -5.62 -15.26 -22.83
C GLY A 62 -4.33 -14.65 -22.27
N HIS A 63 -3.37 -15.51 -21.93
CA HIS A 63 -2.10 -15.12 -21.33
C HIS A 63 -0.91 -15.22 -22.32
N ALA A 64 -0.47 -14.08 -22.83
CA ALA A 64 0.75 -13.90 -23.60
C ALA A 64 1.96 -14.41 -22.81
N GLU A 65 2.86 -15.10 -23.53
CA GLU A 65 4.03 -15.80 -22.98
C GLU A 65 3.73 -16.73 -21.79
N GLY A 66 2.47 -17.11 -21.58
CA GLY A 66 2.04 -17.93 -20.43
C GLY A 66 2.15 -17.21 -19.08
N TYR A 67 2.01 -15.90 -19.03
CA TYR A 67 1.93 -15.14 -17.77
C TYR A 67 0.48 -14.80 -17.47
N VAL A 68 -0.05 -15.38 -16.39
CA VAL A 68 -1.30 -14.96 -15.77
C VAL A 68 -0.94 -14.04 -14.61
N LEU A 69 -1.51 -12.83 -14.57
CA LEU A 69 -1.12 -11.79 -13.61
C LEU A 69 -2.31 -11.32 -12.77
N ASP A 70 -3.19 -12.24 -12.39
CA ASP A 70 -4.48 -11.97 -11.76
C ASP A 70 -4.55 -12.27 -10.25
N SER A 71 -3.48 -12.85 -9.70
CA SER A 71 -3.44 -13.33 -8.32
C SER A 71 -2.00 -13.36 -7.81
N TYR A 72 -1.85 -13.31 -6.49
CA TYR A 72 -0.54 -13.42 -5.85
C TYR A 72 0.23 -14.62 -6.36
N GLU A 73 -0.40 -15.80 -6.29
CA GLU A 73 0.20 -17.08 -6.62
C GLU A 73 0.70 -17.10 -8.06
N ASN A 74 -0.08 -16.58 -9.01
CA ASN A 74 0.32 -16.55 -10.41
C ASN A 74 1.46 -15.54 -10.67
N ILE A 75 1.39 -14.36 -10.05
CA ILE A 75 2.39 -13.30 -10.22
C ILE A 75 3.75 -13.73 -9.65
N VAL A 76 3.80 -14.25 -8.43
CA VAL A 76 5.09 -14.60 -7.80
C VAL A 76 5.69 -15.89 -8.35
N LYS A 77 4.85 -16.81 -8.83
CA LYS A 77 5.30 -18.09 -9.41
C LYS A 77 6.16 -17.90 -10.65
N LYS A 78 5.96 -16.82 -11.42
CA LYS A 78 6.64 -16.63 -12.70
C LYS A 78 7.00 -15.16 -12.92
N GLY A 79 8.29 -14.85 -12.87
CA GLY A 79 8.82 -13.56 -13.30
C GLY A 79 9.07 -12.54 -12.18
N ILE A 80 8.83 -12.90 -10.92
CA ILE A 80 9.26 -12.15 -9.74
C ILE A 80 10.42 -12.86 -9.06
N ALA A 81 11.47 -12.12 -8.73
CA ALA A 81 12.57 -12.52 -7.88
C ALA A 81 12.45 -11.74 -6.55
N PRO A 82 11.92 -12.35 -5.47
CA PRO A 82 11.80 -11.71 -4.16
C PRO A 82 13.11 -11.08 -3.69
N GLY A 83 13.06 -9.84 -3.23
CA GLY A 83 14.23 -9.06 -2.82
C GLY A 83 15.02 -8.42 -3.97
N ASN A 84 14.66 -8.67 -5.23
CA ASN A 84 15.40 -8.19 -6.39
C ASN A 84 14.48 -7.74 -7.54
N ALA A 85 13.99 -6.51 -7.46
CA ALA A 85 13.18 -5.91 -8.51
C ALA A 85 13.91 -5.85 -9.86
N ILE A 86 15.17 -5.41 -9.88
CA ILE A 86 15.94 -5.30 -11.13
C ILE A 86 16.26 -6.66 -11.75
N GLY A 87 16.21 -7.75 -10.99
CA GLY A 87 16.34 -9.12 -11.46
C GLY A 87 15.02 -9.76 -11.88
N SER A 88 13.89 -9.16 -11.54
CA SER A 88 12.55 -9.68 -11.83
C SER A 88 12.16 -9.38 -13.28
N LYS A 89 11.90 -10.41 -14.09
CA LYS A 89 11.51 -10.27 -15.50
C LYS A 89 10.29 -9.35 -15.66
N ILE A 90 9.25 -9.53 -14.85
CA ILE A 90 8.04 -8.68 -14.89
C ILE A 90 8.40 -7.20 -14.68
N TYR A 91 9.23 -6.90 -13.67
CA TYR A 91 9.63 -5.52 -13.40
C TYR A 91 10.45 -4.94 -14.56
N LYS A 92 11.41 -5.70 -15.11
CA LYS A 92 12.19 -5.28 -16.29
C LYS A 92 11.31 -4.96 -17.49
N SER A 93 10.25 -5.74 -17.73
CA SER A 93 9.27 -5.45 -18.78
C SER A 93 8.48 -4.18 -18.49
N ILE A 94 8.06 -3.94 -17.24
CA ILE A 94 7.36 -2.69 -16.88
C ILE A 94 8.20 -1.45 -17.22
N VAL A 95 9.51 -1.48 -16.91
CA VAL A 95 10.41 -0.33 -17.12
C VAL A 95 11.18 -0.34 -18.44
N GLY A 96 10.98 -1.36 -19.29
CA GLY A 96 11.65 -1.47 -20.60
C GLY A 96 13.18 -1.56 -20.53
N LEU A 97 13.74 -2.25 -19.53
CA LEU A 97 15.20 -2.32 -19.32
C LEU A 97 15.90 -3.30 -20.28
N THR A 98 15.59 -4.59 -20.18
CA THR A 98 16.17 -5.66 -21.02
C THR A 98 15.11 -6.55 -21.66
N GLU A 99 13.85 -6.20 -21.47
CA GLU A 99 12.68 -6.90 -22.00
C GLU A 99 11.85 -5.88 -22.79
N GLU A 100 10.95 -6.37 -23.63
CA GLU A 100 9.98 -5.49 -24.28
C GLU A 100 9.14 -4.75 -23.24
N ARG A 101 8.92 -3.44 -23.47
CA ARG A 101 8.21 -2.59 -22.53
C ARG A 101 6.73 -2.93 -22.50
N MET A 102 6.23 -3.27 -21.31
CA MET A 102 4.82 -3.52 -21.05
C MET A 102 4.17 -2.36 -20.29
N PRO A 103 2.86 -2.10 -20.49
CA PRO A 103 1.98 -2.78 -21.44
C PRO A 103 2.24 -2.33 -22.89
N GLN A 104 2.27 -3.26 -23.86
CA GLN A 104 2.42 -2.94 -25.29
C GLN A 104 1.31 -1.99 -25.76
N ASP A 105 1.64 -1.06 -26.66
CA ASP A 105 0.73 -0.10 -27.29
C ASP A 105 -0.13 0.76 -26.33
N ALA A 106 0.21 0.79 -25.05
CA ALA A 106 -0.39 1.64 -24.04
C ALA A 106 0.66 2.53 -23.37
N PRO A 107 0.26 3.65 -22.74
CA PRO A 107 1.17 4.47 -21.95
C PRO A 107 1.93 3.65 -20.90
N ALA A 108 3.16 4.06 -20.61
CA ALA A 108 3.91 3.50 -19.50
C ALA A 108 3.15 3.71 -18.17
N LEU A 109 3.34 2.80 -17.22
CA LEU A 109 2.84 3.00 -15.86
C LEU A 109 3.42 4.28 -15.28
N SER A 110 2.65 4.94 -14.42
CA SER A 110 3.14 6.10 -13.68
C SER A 110 4.31 5.69 -12.77
N THR A 111 5.16 6.66 -12.43
CA THR A 111 6.29 6.45 -11.52
C THR A 111 5.82 5.91 -10.18
N GLU A 112 4.68 6.39 -9.67
CA GLU A 112 4.13 5.94 -8.39
C GLU A 112 3.74 4.46 -8.41
N LYS A 113 3.06 4.00 -9.48
CA LYS A 113 2.69 2.59 -9.64
C LYS A 113 3.94 1.71 -9.78
N THR A 114 4.90 2.15 -10.58
CA THR A 114 6.16 1.43 -10.81
C THR A 114 6.99 1.33 -9.52
N ASP A 115 7.04 2.39 -8.72
CA ASP A 115 7.74 2.43 -7.44
C ASP A 115 7.08 1.54 -6.39
N LEU A 116 5.74 1.47 -6.36
CA LEU A 116 5.03 0.54 -5.48
C LEU A 116 5.41 -0.91 -5.78
N ILE A 117 5.40 -1.31 -7.06
CA ILE A 117 5.81 -2.66 -7.47
C ILE A 117 7.28 -2.90 -7.11
N LYS A 118 8.17 -1.95 -7.39
CA LYS A 118 9.61 -2.06 -7.05
C LYS A 118 9.81 -2.28 -5.56
N LYS A 119 9.15 -1.46 -4.73
CA LYS A 119 9.23 -1.54 -3.26
C LYS A 119 8.74 -2.88 -2.77
N TRP A 120 7.56 -3.32 -3.23
CA TRP A 120 7.00 -4.62 -2.85
C TRP A 120 7.91 -5.80 -3.22
N ILE A 121 8.50 -5.79 -4.42
CA ILE A 121 9.43 -6.87 -4.81
C ILE A 121 10.67 -6.86 -3.92
N ASN A 122 11.29 -5.69 -3.71
CA ASN A 122 12.49 -5.57 -2.86
C ASN A 122 12.22 -5.89 -1.38
N ALA A 123 10.99 -5.70 -0.94
CA ALA A 123 10.45 -6.12 0.35
C ALA A 123 10.22 -7.64 0.50
N GLY A 124 10.60 -8.43 -0.51
CA GLY A 124 10.45 -9.89 -0.49
C GLY A 124 9.17 -10.39 -1.15
N ALA A 125 8.43 -9.54 -1.86
CA ALA A 125 7.23 -9.91 -2.63
C ALA A 125 6.22 -10.76 -1.81
N LEU A 126 6.00 -10.39 -0.55
CA LEU A 126 5.19 -11.16 0.36
C LEU A 126 3.69 -10.95 0.09
N LYS A 127 2.91 -12.02 0.29
CA LYS A 127 1.45 -11.93 0.46
C LYS A 127 1.21 -11.56 1.91
N ASP A 128 1.09 -10.28 2.20
CA ASP A 128 0.82 -9.88 3.57
C ASP A 128 -0.59 -10.33 3.98
N SER A 129 -0.71 -10.93 5.17
CA SER A 129 -1.98 -11.45 5.69
C SER A 129 -2.73 -10.42 6.54
N SER A 130 -2.06 -9.34 6.94
CA SER A 130 -2.63 -8.27 7.77
C SER A 130 -2.54 -6.93 7.06
N CYS A 131 -3.39 -6.77 6.05
CA CYS A 131 -3.60 -5.49 5.42
C CYS A 131 -4.40 -4.59 6.36
N THR A 132 -3.72 -3.88 7.26
CA THR A 132 -4.36 -2.83 8.05
C THR A 132 -4.80 -1.75 7.07
N SER A 133 -6.12 -1.67 6.86
CA SER A 133 -6.70 -0.62 6.03
C SER A 133 -6.37 0.75 6.63
N PRO A 134 -5.98 1.76 5.83
CA PRO A 134 -5.91 3.13 6.32
C PRO A 134 -7.29 3.69 6.67
N CYS A 135 -8.37 2.94 6.44
CA CYS A 135 -9.71 3.30 6.90
C CYS A 135 -9.76 3.30 8.43
N ASP A 136 -9.68 4.49 9.02
CA ASP A 136 -10.03 4.71 10.41
C ASP A 136 -11.56 4.56 10.57
N SER A 137 -11.99 3.46 11.18
CA SER A 137 -13.42 3.21 11.46
C SER A 137 -14.03 4.24 12.40
N ASN A 138 -13.20 5.02 13.12
CA ASN A 138 -13.65 6.10 13.97
C ASN A 138 -13.86 7.42 13.20
N ASN A 139 -13.47 7.48 11.93
CA ASN A 139 -13.59 8.67 11.10
C ASN A 139 -14.13 8.35 9.69
N PHE A 140 -15.33 7.74 9.62
CA PHE A 140 -15.96 7.34 8.36
C PHE A 140 -16.89 8.42 7.75
N THR A 141 -16.72 9.70 8.08
CA THR A 141 -17.62 10.73 7.54
C THR A 141 -17.48 10.82 6.01
N TYR A 142 -18.56 11.25 5.32
CA TYR A 142 -18.53 11.42 3.88
C TYR A 142 -17.34 12.28 3.43
N ALA A 143 -17.11 13.42 4.09
CA ALA A 143 -16.02 14.34 3.77
C ALA A 143 -14.62 13.74 4.03
N ALA A 144 -14.46 12.96 5.09
CA ALA A 144 -13.16 12.40 5.47
C ALA A 144 -12.80 11.13 4.68
N ALA A 145 -13.78 10.29 4.34
CA ALA A 145 -13.53 8.95 3.82
C ALA A 145 -13.99 8.75 2.36
N ILE A 146 -15.13 9.32 1.97
CA ILE A 146 -15.77 9.02 0.67
C ILE A 146 -15.46 10.10 -0.37
N GLU A 147 -15.54 11.37 0.02
CA GLU A 147 -15.29 12.51 -0.86
C GLU A 147 -13.91 12.45 -1.54
N PRO A 148 -12.79 12.14 -0.85
CA PRO A 148 -11.49 12.03 -1.52
C PRO A 148 -11.44 10.91 -2.55
N LEU A 149 -12.17 9.80 -2.32
CA LEU A 149 -12.25 8.69 -3.27
C LEU A 149 -13.04 9.08 -4.51
N MET A 150 -14.19 9.75 -4.33
CA MET A 150 -14.99 10.26 -5.45
C MET A 150 -14.23 11.31 -6.25
N GLN A 151 -13.52 12.22 -5.57
CA GLN A 151 -12.70 13.23 -6.22
C GLN A 151 -11.55 12.60 -7.02
N LYS A 152 -10.91 11.57 -6.47
CA LYS A 152 -9.76 10.92 -7.11
C LYS A 152 -10.12 10.04 -8.28
N TYR A 153 -11.24 9.32 -8.20
CA TYR A 153 -11.55 8.26 -9.16
C TYR A 153 -12.78 8.53 -10.04
N CYS A 154 -13.67 9.44 -9.66
CA CYS A 154 -15.01 9.53 -10.28
C CYS A 154 -15.29 10.91 -10.89
N THR A 155 -15.02 12.00 -10.16
CA THR A 155 -15.41 13.35 -10.60
C THR A 155 -14.55 13.91 -11.73
N GLY A 156 -13.48 13.23 -12.14
CA GLY A 156 -12.72 13.60 -13.34
C GLY A 156 -13.56 13.57 -14.62
N CYS A 157 -14.55 12.67 -14.69
CA CYS A 157 -15.51 12.58 -15.80
C CYS A 157 -16.96 12.86 -15.37
N HIS A 158 -17.30 12.64 -14.09
CA HIS A 158 -18.63 12.87 -13.53
C HIS A 158 -18.71 14.16 -12.69
N SER A 159 -18.35 15.31 -13.27
CA SER A 159 -18.49 16.62 -12.62
C SER A 159 -19.09 17.68 -13.54
N GLY A 160 -19.65 18.75 -12.95
CA GLY A 160 -20.24 19.88 -13.67
C GLY A 160 -21.58 19.55 -14.36
N THR A 161 -21.99 20.43 -15.30
CA THR A 161 -23.27 20.32 -16.03
C THR A 161 -23.19 19.49 -17.33
N THR A 162 -21.99 19.04 -17.71
CA THR A 162 -21.76 18.20 -18.91
C THR A 162 -20.78 17.07 -18.60
N PRO A 163 -21.22 16.04 -17.84
CA PRO A 163 -20.41 14.86 -17.59
C PRO A 163 -20.10 14.10 -18.89
N GLN A 164 -18.90 13.55 -18.98
CA GLN A 164 -18.44 12.77 -20.14
C GLN A 164 -18.77 11.30 -19.91
N GLY A 165 -19.78 10.79 -20.63
CA GLY A 165 -20.23 9.40 -20.61
C GLY A 165 -20.55 8.90 -22.00
#